data_AF-A0A6A6IHP5-F1
#
_entry.id   AF-A0A6A6IHP5-F1
#
_cell.length_a   1.000
_cell.length_b   1.000
_cell.length_c   1.000
_cell.angle_alpha   90.00
_cell.angle_beta   90.00
_cell.angle_gamma   90.00
#
_symmetry.space_group_name_H-M   'P 1'
#
loop_
_entity.id
_entity.type
_entity.pdbx_description
1 polymer ?
#
loop_
_entity_poly.entity_id
_entity_poly.type
_entity_poly.pdbx_seq_one_letter_code
_entity_poly.pdbx_strand_id
1 'polypeptide(L)'
;SMVLRSNHGPIPGVFKDELEHLRKDHVPRYLFRAWSTRNGGGPDVSVNSLKEIVPPAFVRHEGHKFYDMDENHIKIITEAHYHGWSSPFTEFSSWSHSLALVIGFYKHRKDTHIAVMDTQQLDDDVKVWHCPHLGKRFNNYEFLVHGPIRGRGYKAVPLEKLLQAGLEIDLEIVGNVASLFEHLRVPVAAALLTILPR
;
A
#
# COMPACT_ATOMS: atom_id res chain seq x y z
N SER A 1 -4.17 17.20 35.54
CA SER A 1 -3.77 16.85 34.17
C SER A 1 -2.56 15.92 34.27
N MET A 2 -2.64 14.73 33.71
CA MET A 2 -1.55 13.77 33.73
C MET A 2 -0.83 13.89 32.38
N VAL A 3 0.30 14.60 32.37
CA VAL A 3 1.17 14.69 31.19
C VAL A 3 1.85 13.33 31.05
N LEU A 4 1.33 12.49 30.15
CA LEU A 4 2.07 11.33 29.67
C LEU A 4 3.28 11.86 28.90
N ARG A 5 4.46 11.74 29.48
CA ARG A 5 5.72 11.94 28.76
C ARG A 5 5.86 10.79 27.76
N SER A 6 5.60 11.06 26.50
CA SER A 6 6.01 10.20 25.39
C SER A 6 7.54 10.18 25.35
N ASN A 7 8.13 8.99 25.50
CA ASN A 7 9.54 8.78 25.19
C ASN A 7 9.73 8.93 23.68
N HIS A 8 10.04 10.15 23.23
CA HIS A 8 10.34 10.50 21.85
C HIS A 8 11.78 10.10 21.48
N GLY A 9 12.04 8.79 21.41
CA GLY A 9 13.31 8.23 20.94
C GLY A 9 13.09 7.34 19.72
N PRO A 10 14.13 7.09 18.90
CA PRO A 10 14.04 6.18 17.76
C PRO A 10 13.57 4.80 18.21
N ILE A 11 12.98 4.05 17.28
CA ILE A 11 12.47 2.70 17.51
C ILE A 11 13.47 1.86 18.34
N PRO A 12 13.05 1.21 19.44
CA PRO A 12 13.92 0.31 20.20
C PRO A 12 14.52 -0.78 19.31
N GLY A 13 15.77 -1.18 19.58
CA GLY A 13 16.51 -2.14 18.76
C GLY A 13 15.75 -3.44 18.47
N VAL A 14 15.09 -4.01 19.48
CA VAL A 14 14.31 -5.26 19.33
C VAL A 14 13.15 -5.10 18.35
N PHE A 15 12.40 -3.99 18.42
CA PHE A 15 11.26 -3.77 17.51
C PHE A 15 11.73 -3.43 16.10
N LYS A 16 12.86 -2.71 15.96
CA LYS A 16 13.52 -2.50 14.67
C LYS A 16 13.95 -3.82 14.02
N ASP A 17 14.57 -4.71 14.78
CA ASP A 17 15.05 -6.01 14.28
C ASP A 17 13.87 -6.90 13.83
N GLU A 18 12.76 -6.90 14.58
CA GLU A 18 11.52 -7.58 14.18
C GLU A 18 10.98 -7.03 12.85
N LEU A 19 10.89 -5.71 12.68
CA LEU A 19 10.43 -5.10 11.44
C LEU A 19 11.36 -5.39 10.25
N GLU A 20 12.69 -5.45 10.48
CA GLU A 20 13.65 -5.84 9.44
C GLU A 20 13.50 -7.31 9.02
N HIS A 21 13.28 -8.22 9.97
CA HIS A 21 13.02 -9.63 9.69
C HIS A 21 11.72 -9.79 8.88
N LEU A 22 10.63 -9.18 9.33
CA LEU A 22 9.33 -9.23 8.66
C LEU A 22 9.42 -8.65 7.24
N ARG A 23 10.15 -7.55 7.04
CA ARG A 23 10.34 -6.96 5.70
C ARG A 23 11.11 -7.88 4.75
N LYS A 24 12.12 -8.59 5.23
CA LYS A 24 12.96 -9.45 4.39
C LYS A 24 12.23 -10.72 3.96
N ASP A 25 11.45 -11.31 4.86
CA ASP A 25 10.95 -12.67 4.66
C ASP A 25 9.46 -12.73 4.26
N HIS A 26 8.72 -11.64 4.40
CA HIS A 26 7.26 -11.64 4.20
C HIS A 26 6.77 -10.60 3.17
N VAL A 27 7.68 -9.93 2.47
CA VAL A 27 7.34 -8.98 1.40
C VAL A 27 7.57 -9.65 0.04
N PRO A 28 6.52 -9.80 -0.79
CA PRO A 28 6.68 -10.33 -2.13
C PRO A 28 7.57 -9.44 -3.00
N ARG A 29 8.24 -10.05 -3.97
CA ARG A 29 9.08 -9.31 -4.92
C ARG A 29 8.30 -8.26 -5.72
N TYR A 30 7.11 -8.62 -6.19
CA TYR A 30 6.27 -7.72 -6.97
C TYR A 30 5.02 -7.31 -6.21
N LEU A 31 4.79 -6.00 -6.17
CA LEU A 31 3.59 -5.39 -5.64
C LEU A 31 2.92 -4.52 -6.69
N PHE A 32 1.60 -4.41 -6.61
CA PHE A 32 0.75 -3.70 -7.55
C PHE A 32 -0.10 -2.65 -6.84
N ARG A 33 -0.38 -1.54 -7.51
CA ARG A 33 -1.43 -0.61 -7.07
C ARG A 33 -2.14 0.00 -8.25
N ALA A 34 -3.36 0.46 -8.00
CA ALA A 34 -4.06 1.34 -8.92
C ALA A 34 -4.06 2.76 -8.35
N TRP A 35 -4.08 3.72 -9.25
CA TRP A 35 -4.31 5.13 -8.94
C TRP A 35 -5.03 5.78 -10.12
N SER A 36 -5.74 6.88 -9.87
CA SER A 36 -6.22 7.74 -10.94
C SER A 36 -5.82 9.18 -10.68
N THR A 37 -5.78 10.01 -11.72
CA THR A 37 -5.45 11.44 -11.57
C THR A 37 -6.45 12.18 -10.66
N ARG A 38 -7.67 11.65 -10.54
CA ARG A 38 -8.74 12.20 -9.69
C ARG A 38 -8.75 11.63 -8.28
N ASN A 39 -8.31 10.37 -8.11
CA ASN A 39 -8.37 9.63 -6.86
C ASN A 39 -6.96 9.15 -6.47
N GLY A 40 -6.45 9.69 -5.37
CA GLY A 40 -5.08 9.47 -4.90
C GLY A 40 -4.51 10.69 -4.21
N GLY A 41 -5.13 11.86 -4.37
CA GLY A 41 -4.75 13.11 -3.71
C GLY A 41 -4.72 14.32 -4.65
N GLY A 42 -4.55 14.11 -5.96
CA GLY A 42 -4.22 15.24 -6.83
C GLY A 42 -2.83 15.81 -6.49
N PRO A 43 -2.23 16.61 -7.38
CA PRO A 43 -0.83 17.04 -7.24
C PRO A 43 -0.51 17.78 -5.94
N ASP A 44 -1.51 18.43 -5.33
CA ASP A 44 -1.35 19.21 -4.08
C ASP A 44 -1.47 18.38 -2.78
N VAL A 45 -1.82 17.09 -2.91
CA VAL A 45 -1.92 16.17 -1.76
C VAL A 45 -1.01 14.97 -1.92
N SER A 46 -0.80 14.43 -3.12
CA SER A 46 0.19 13.38 -3.36
C SER A 46 0.63 13.38 -4.82
N VAL A 47 1.80 12.80 -5.11
CA VAL A 47 2.21 12.59 -6.51
C VAL A 47 2.00 11.13 -6.85
N ASN A 48 1.14 10.84 -7.84
CA ASN A 48 1.06 9.52 -8.46
C ASN A 48 1.19 9.73 -9.97
N SER A 49 2.26 9.22 -10.56
CA SER A 49 2.58 9.40 -11.97
C SER A 49 3.07 8.11 -12.61
N LEU A 50 3.36 8.15 -13.90
CA LEU A 50 3.95 6.99 -14.60
C LEU A 50 5.36 6.64 -14.10
N LYS A 51 6.02 7.52 -13.34
CA LYS A 51 7.42 7.40 -12.95
C LYS A 51 7.66 7.47 -11.45
N GLU A 52 6.69 7.93 -10.66
CA GLU A 52 6.86 8.05 -9.22
C GLU A 52 5.55 7.96 -8.45
N ILE A 53 5.69 7.57 -7.18
CA ILE A 53 4.68 7.72 -6.14
C ILE A 53 5.31 8.51 -4.99
N VAL A 54 4.63 9.54 -4.51
CA VAL A 54 5.08 10.34 -3.37
C VAL A 54 3.91 10.50 -2.39
N PRO A 55 4.00 9.92 -1.19
CA PRO A 55 2.97 10.07 -0.17
C PRO A 55 2.79 11.52 0.29
N PRO A 56 1.61 11.90 0.80
CA PRO A 56 1.28 13.28 1.18
C PRO A 56 2.26 13.97 2.11
N ALA A 57 2.76 13.29 3.14
CA ALA A 57 3.71 13.90 4.07
C ALA A 57 5.02 14.32 3.37
N PHE A 58 5.50 13.53 2.40
CA PHE A 58 6.72 13.87 1.65
C PHE A 58 6.51 15.02 0.66
N VAL A 59 5.31 15.14 0.07
CA VAL A 59 4.95 16.31 -0.76
C VAL A 59 4.97 17.60 0.07
N ARG A 60 4.59 17.51 1.34
CA ARG A 60 4.52 18.64 2.27
C ARG A 60 5.78 18.90 3.07
N HIS A 61 6.86 18.14 2.81
CA HIS A 61 8.11 18.19 3.56
C HIS A 61 7.95 17.88 5.06
N GLU A 62 6.95 17.07 5.40
CA GLU A 62 6.66 16.57 6.75
C GLU A 62 7.02 15.07 6.91
N GLY A 63 7.54 14.44 5.87
CA GLY A 63 7.92 13.02 5.89
C GLY A 63 9.21 12.75 6.68
N HIS A 64 9.25 11.62 7.36
CA HIS A 64 10.37 11.20 8.19
C HIS A 64 11.16 10.06 7.53
N LYS A 65 12.34 9.75 8.05
CA LYS A 65 12.96 8.44 7.81
C LYS A 65 12.32 7.43 8.74
N PHE A 66 11.99 6.25 8.21
CA PHE A 66 11.19 5.28 8.96
C PHE A 66 11.76 4.94 10.34
N TYR A 67 13.06 4.61 10.40
CA TYR A 67 13.71 4.19 11.64
C TYR A 67 14.10 5.33 12.59
N ASP A 68 13.87 6.59 12.18
CA ASP A 68 14.08 7.75 13.04
C ASP A 68 12.79 8.09 13.82
N MET A 69 11.65 7.53 13.43
CA MET A 69 10.37 7.67 14.14
C MET A 69 10.33 6.83 15.42
N ASP A 70 9.51 7.26 16.39
CA ASP A 70 9.16 6.42 17.54
C ASP A 70 8.02 5.43 17.19
N GLU A 71 7.89 4.36 17.96
CA GLU A 71 6.89 3.31 17.71
C GLU A 71 5.44 3.84 17.76
N ASN A 72 5.15 4.80 18.63
CA ASN A 72 3.81 5.37 18.74
C ASN A 72 3.46 6.19 17.50
N HIS A 73 4.43 6.94 16.98
CA HIS A 73 4.28 7.69 15.74
C HIS A 73 3.95 6.75 14.58
N ILE A 74 4.71 5.65 14.41
CA ILE A 74 4.47 4.63 13.39
C ILE A 74 3.05 4.06 13.50
N LYS A 75 2.59 3.73 14.70
CA LYS A 75 1.23 3.24 14.94
C LYS A 75 0.17 4.27 14.52
N ILE A 76 0.35 5.54 14.91
CA ILE A 76 -0.58 6.63 14.58
C ILE A 76 -0.66 6.83 13.07
N ILE A 77 0.46 6.96 12.36
CA ILE A 77 0.45 7.19 10.91
C ILE A 77 -0.09 5.97 10.14
N THR A 78 0.10 4.76 10.67
CA THR A 78 -0.44 3.51 10.09
C THR A 78 -1.96 3.46 10.28
N GLU A 79 -2.46 3.74 11.48
CA GLU A 79 -3.89 3.74 11.80
C GLU A 79 -4.64 4.83 11.01
N ALA A 80 -4.07 6.04 10.95
CA ALA A 80 -4.62 7.13 10.15
C ALA A 80 -4.70 6.76 8.67
N HIS A 81 -3.65 6.15 8.12
CA HIS A 81 -3.66 5.67 6.73
C HIS A 81 -4.73 4.60 6.50
N TYR A 82 -4.77 3.58 7.36
CA TYR A 82 -5.70 2.46 7.24
C TYR A 82 -7.17 2.90 7.29
N HIS A 83 -7.49 3.87 8.14
CA HIS A 83 -8.84 4.41 8.25
C HIS A 83 -9.14 5.54 7.25
N GLY A 84 -8.18 5.93 6.40
CA GLY A 84 -8.34 7.02 5.44
C GLY A 84 -8.49 8.39 6.08
N TRP A 85 -7.95 8.60 7.28
CA TRP A 85 -7.94 9.90 7.94
C TRP A 85 -7.05 10.88 7.20
N SER A 86 -7.46 12.15 7.14
CA SER A 86 -6.70 13.21 6.46
C SER A 86 -5.56 13.78 7.31
N SER A 87 -5.48 13.41 8.59
CA SER A 87 -4.46 13.88 9.53
C SER A 87 -4.06 12.77 10.51
N PRO A 88 -2.76 12.57 10.80
CA PRO A 88 -1.62 13.21 10.11
C PRO A 88 -1.56 12.85 8.62
N PHE A 89 -0.86 13.67 7.82
CA PHE A 89 -0.60 13.30 6.44
C PHE A 89 0.18 11.99 6.40
N THR A 90 -0.26 11.07 5.56
CA THR A 90 0.36 9.76 5.53
C THR A 90 1.72 9.78 4.83
N GLU A 91 2.66 9.04 5.41
CA GLU A 91 3.97 8.72 4.84
C GLU A 91 3.95 7.41 4.03
N PHE A 92 2.79 6.74 3.96
CA PHE A 92 2.62 5.47 3.28
C PHE A 92 1.86 5.61 1.96
N SER A 93 2.12 4.66 1.06
CA SER A 93 1.24 4.33 -0.05
C SER A 93 0.77 2.87 0.05
N SER A 94 -0.46 2.62 -0.37
CA SER A 94 -1.12 1.31 -0.38
C SER A 94 -0.75 0.48 -1.61
N TRP A 95 -0.40 -0.78 -1.39
CA TRP A 95 -0.08 -1.74 -2.44
C TRP A 95 -0.70 -3.10 -2.15
N SER A 96 -0.82 -3.96 -3.15
CA SER A 96 -1.26 -5.35 -2.99
C SER A 96 -0.34 -6.28 -3.76
N HIS A 97 -0.19 -7.51 -3.27
CA HIS A 97 0.50 -8.54 -4.03
C HIS A 97 -0.33 -9.06 -5.22
N SER A 98 -1.64 -8.84 -5.23
CA SER A 98 -2.51 -9.32 -6.31
C SER A 98 -2.83 -8.22 -7.32
N LEU A 99 -2.34 -8.40 -8.55
CA LEU A 99 -2.76 -7.60 -9.71
C LEU A 99 -4.27 -7.72 -9.94
N ALA A 100 -4.84 -8.93 -9.75
CA ALA A 100 -6.25 -9.16 -9.97
C ALA A 100 -7.12 -8.42 -8.96
N LEU A 101 -6.70 -8.35 -7.69
CA LEU A 101 -7.36 -7.56 -6.66
C LEU A 101 -7.39 -6.07 -7.04
N VAL A 102 -6.24 -5.54 -7.45
CA VAL A 102 -6.09 -4.15 -7.85
C VAL A 102 -7.00 -3.80 -9.04
N ILE A 103 -7.04 -4.64 -10.06
CA ILE A 103 -7.91 -4.42 -11.23
C ILE A 103 -9.39 -4.57 -10.84
N GLY A 104 -9.71 -5.56 -9.99
CA GLY A 104 -11.04 -5.77 -9.46
C GLY A 104 -11.68 -4.52 -8.88
N PHE A 105 -10.93 -3.76 -8.08
CA PHE A 105 -11.39 -2.52 -7.46
C PHE A 105 -11.49 -1.33 -8.42
N TYR A 106 -10.76 -1.32 -9.53
CA TYR A 106 -10.60 -0.13 -10.38
C TYR A 106 -11.08 -0.30 -11.82
N LYS A 107 -11.53 -1.49 -12.24
CA LYS A 107 -11.93 -1.77 -13.64
C LYS A 107 -12.98 -0.80 -14.23
N HIS A 108 -13.82 -0.22 -13.39
CA HIS A 108 -14.88 0.71 -13.81
C HIS A 108 -14.49 2.18 -13.70
N ARG A 109 -13.29 2.49 -13.20
CA ARG A 109 -12.84 3.86 -12.99
C ARG A 109 -12.10 4.36 -14.21
N LYS A 110 -12.57 5.49 -14.75
CA LYS A 110 -11.87 6.22 -15.82
C LYS A 110 -10.52 6.75 -15.30
N ASP A 111 -9.60 7.00 -16.23
CA ASP A 111 -8.29 7.59 -15.96
C ASP A 111 -7.43 6.79 -14.95
N THR A 112 -7.67 5.47 -14.87
CA THR A 112 -6.96 4.55 -13.98
C THR A 112 -5.65 4.09 -14.59
N HIS A 113 -4.61 4.06 -13.75
CA HIS A 113 -3.31 3.48 -14.05
C HIS A 113 -3.04 2.32 -13.09
N ILE A 114 -2.36 1.30 -13.60
CA ILE A 114 -1.84 0.20 -12.83
C ILE A 114 -0.34 0.39 -12.72
N ALA A 115 0.16 0.45 -11.49
CA ALA A 115 1.57 0.47 -11.16
C ALA A 115 2.03 -0.89 -10.67
N VAL A 116 3.27 -1.24 -11.02
CA VAL A 116 4.03 -2.37 -10.49
C VAL A 116 5.31 -1.85 -9.85
N MET A 117 5.72 -2.51 -8.77
CA MET A 117 6.95 -2.23 -8.04
C MET A 117 7.73 -3.53 -7.79
N ASP A 118 9.02 -3.55 -8.14
CA ASP A 118 9.99 -4.58 -7.75
C ASP A 118 10.65 -4.16 -6.42
N THR A 119 10.30 -4.85 -5.33
CA THR A 119 10.74 -4.53 -3.97
C THR A 119 12.23 -4.74 -3.75
N GLN A 120 12.93 -5.42 -4.68
CA GLN A 120 14.37 -5.62 -4.65
C GLN A 120 15.15 -4.51 -5.39
N GLN A 121 14.46 -3.57 -6.04
CA GLN A 121 15.05 -2.47 -6.80
C GLN A 121 14.58 -1.10 -6.28
N LEU A 122 14.34 -1.02 -4.97
CA LEU A 122 13.95 0.21 -4.29
C LEU A 122 15.15 0.97 -3.76
N ASP A 123 15.01 2.28 -3.65
CA ASP A 123 15.98 3.12 -2.96
C ASP A 123 16.03 2.75 -1.47
N ASP A 124 17.19 2.94 -0.84
CA ASP A 124 17.43 2.49 0.54
C ASP A 124 16.45 3.07 1.55
N ASP A 125 15.94 4.28 1.33
CA ASP A 125 15.00 4.95 2.24
C ASP A 125 13.54 4.47 2.06
N VAL A 126 13.24 3.67 1.02
CA VAL A 126 11.89 3.12 0.79
C VAL A 126 11.74 1.79 1.49
N LYS A 127 10.75 1.69 2.37
CA LYS A 127 10.51 0.48 3.18
C LYS A 127 9.11 -0.06 2.97
N VAL A 128 8.97 -1.38 3.06
CA VAL A 128 7.73 -2.09 2.73
C VAL A 128 7.39 -3.07 3.83
N TRP A 129 6.13 -3.12 4.25
CA TRP A 129 5.63 -4.14 5.16
C TRP A 129 4.22 -4.57 4.79
N HIS A 130 3.86 -5.81 5.09
CA HIS A 130 2.45 -6.20 5.17
C HIS A 130 1.79 -5.39 6.29
N CYS A 131 0.64 -4.77 6.03
CA CYS A 131 -0.01 -3.85 6.97
C CYS A 131 -0.18 -4.42 8.40
N PRO A 132 -0.59 -5.70 8.60
CA PRO A 132 -0.70 -6.30 9.92
C PRO A 132 0.61 -6.35 10.73
N HIS A 133 1.78 -6.29 10.07
CA HIS A 133 3.08 -6.21 10.75
C HIS A 133 3.29 -4.86 11.45
N LEU A 134 2.64 -3.81 10.99
CA LEU A 134 2.70 -2.47 11.58
C LEU A 134 1.60 -2.24 12.63
N GLY A 135 0.58 -3.10 12.68
CA GLY A 135 -0.43 -3.09 13.74
C GLY A 135 -1.37 -4.29 13.71
N LYS A 136 -1.54 -4.93 14.88
CA LYS A 136 -2.31 -6.17 15.06
C LYS A 136 -3.82 -6.08 14.78
N ARG A 137 -4.37 -4.87 14.60
CA ARG A 137 -5.79 -4.63 14.31
C ARG A 137 -6.10 -4.53 12.82
N PHE A 138 -5.08 -4.57 11.97
CA PHE A 138 -5.25 -4.53 10.52
C PHE A 138 -5.34 -5.97 10.02
N ASN A 139 -6.46 -6.32 9.38
CA ASN A 139 -6.62 -7.62 8.73
C ASN A 139 -6.95 -7.36 7.26
N ASN A 140 -5.90 -7.15 6.46
CA ASN A 140 -6.08 -6.87 5.05
C ASN A 140 -4.94 -7.46 4.19
N TYR A 141 -5.16 -7.40 2.88
CA TYR A 141 -4.25 -7.86 1.84
C TYR A 141 -3.29 -6.76 1.37
N GLU A 142 -3.11 -5.72 2.19
CA GLU A 142 -2.41 -4.49 1.85
C GLU A 142 -0.97 -4.54 2.35
N PHE A 143 -0.06 -4.09 1.48
CA PHE A 143 1.32 -3.78 1.82
C PHE A 143 1.45 -2.26 1.86
N LEU A 144 1.99 -1.75 2.97
CA LEU A 144 2.27 -0.34 3.14
C LEU A 144 3.72 -0.07 2.75
N VAL A 145 3.88 0.87 1.83
CA VAL A 145 5.20 1.31 1.37
C VAL A 145 5.43 2.72 1.89
N HIS A 146 6.42 2.85 2.78
CA HIS A 146 6.88 4.11 3.34
C HIS A 146 7.88 4.76 2.38
N GLY A 147 7.70 6.06 2.16
CA GLY A 147 8.64 6.87 1.39
C GLY A 147 8.26 7.09 -0.08
N PRO A 148 8.95 8.02 -0.76
CA PRO A 148 8.78 8.25 -2.20
C PRO A 148 9.37 7.10 -3.03
N ILE A 149 8.60 6.56 -3.97
CA ILE A 149 8.99 5.44 -4.85
C ILE A 149 9.33 5.99 -6.23
N ARG A 150 10.54 5.72 -6.72
CA ARG A 150 11.05 6.18 -8.02
C ARG A 150 11.99 5.14 -8.64
N GLY A 151 12.47 5.43 -9.85
CA GLY A 151 13.58 4.70 -10.46
C GLY A 151 13.18 3.41 -11.15
N ARG A 152 14.16 2.51 -11.34
CA ARG A 152 14.02 1.31 -12.19
C ARG A 152 13.07 0.26 -11.63
N GLY A 153 12.90 0.23 -10.31
CA GLY A 153 11.98 -0.69 -9.64
C GLY A 153 10.51 -0.33 -9.80
N TYR A 154 10.16 0.82 -10.41
CA TYR A 154 8.78 1.30 -10.50
C TYR A 154 8.35 1.56 -11.95
N LYS A 155 7.12 1.16 -12.28
CA LYS A 155 6.47 1.58 -13.53
C LYS A 155 4.96 1.59 -13.37
N ALA A 156 4.29 2.53 -14.04
CA ALA A 156 2.85 2.47 -14.22
C ALA A 156 2.44 2.60 -15.69
N VAL A 157 1.27 2.04 -16.00
CA VAL A 157 0.65 2.08 -17.33
C VAL A 157 -0.85 2.35 -17.18
N PRO A 158 -1.50 3.00 -18.17
CA PRO A 158 -2.96 3.11 -18.18
C PRO A 158 -3.60 1.71 -18.18
N LEU A 159 -4.62 1.51 -17.35
CA LEU A 159 -5.36 0.25 -17.28
C LEU A 159 -5.93 -0.15 -18.65
N GLU A 160 -6.44 0.83 -19.40
CA GLU A 160 -6.96 0.63 -20.75
C GLU A 160 -5.96 -0.08 -21.68
N LYS A 161 -4.67 0.26 -21.60
CA LYS A 161 -3.65 -0.40 -22.42
C LYS A 161 -3.44 -1.87 -22.04
N LEU A 162 -3.61 -2.22 -20.77
CA LEU A 162 -3.55 -3.61 -20.32
C LEU A 162 -4.77 -4.39 -20.83
N LEU A 163 -5.96 -3.80 -20.75
CA LEU A 163 -7.19 -4.42 -21.27
C LEU A 163 -7.13 -4.63 -22.79
N GLN A 164 -6.65 -3.62 -23.54
CA GLN A 164 -6.42 -3.73 -24.99
C GLN A 164 -5.38 -4.79 -25.37
N ALA A 165 -4.44 -5.08 -24.47
CA ALA A 165 -3.46 -6.15 -24.65
C ALA A 165 -4.02 -7.55 -24.30
N GLY A 166 -5.30 -7.65 -23.93
CA GLY A 166 -5.96 -8.92 -23.62
C GLY A 166 -5.88 -9.34 -22.14
N LEU A 167 -5.56 -8.41 -21.22
CA LEU A 167 -5.66 -8.72 -19.79
C LEU A 167 -7.13 -8.85 -19.38
N GLU A 168 -7.59 -10.08 -19.22
CA GLU A 168 -8.93 -10.41 -18.78
C GLU A 168 -8.90 -10.99 -17.36
N ILE A 169 -9.71 -10.41 -16.48
CA ILE A 169 -10.03 -10.99 -15.17
C ILE A 169 -11.54 -11.14 -15.13
N ASP A 170 -11.99 -12.39 -15.02
CA ASP A 170 -13.41 -12.69 -14.92
C ASP A 170 -13.93 -12.34 -13.51
N LEU A 171 -14.14 -11.05 -13.32
CA LEU A 171 -14.68 -10.50 -12.08
C LEU A 171 -16.17 -10.85 -11.90
N GLU A 172 -16.84 -11.35 -12.94
CA GLU A 172 -18.19 -11.87 -12.83
C GLU A 172 -18.18 -13.24 -12.14
N ILE A 173 -17.31 -14.16 -12.54
CA ILE A 173 -17.09 -15.42 -11.81
C ILE A 173 -16.68 -15.14 -10.37
N VAL A 174 -15.70 -14.25 -10.13
CA VAL A 174 -15.29 -13.91 -8.76
C VAL A 174 -16.46 -13.34 -7.96
N GLY A 175 -17.23 -12.43 -8.55
CA GLY A 175 -18.40 -11.83 -7.91
C GLY A 175 -19.50 -12.84 -7.60
N ASN A 176 -19.76 -13.77 -8.52
CA ASN A 176 -20.77 -14.81 -8.41
C ASN A 176 -20.38 -15.88 -7.38
N VAL A 177 -19.12 -16.31 -7.34
CA VAL A 177 -18.64 -17.23 -6.31
C VAL A 177 -18.64 -16.55 -4.95
N ALA A 178 -18.13 -15.32 -4.86
CA ALA A 178 -18.07 -14.59 -3.59
C ALA A 178 -19.45 -14.26 -3.02
N SER A 179 -20.47 -14.03 -3.86
CA SER A 179 -21.83 -13.73 -3.39
C SER A 179 -22.49 -14.90 -2.66
N LEU A 180 -22.05 -16.15 -2.93
CA LEU A 180 -22.50 -17.35 -2.21
C LEU A 180 -22.13 -17.33 -0.72
N PHE A 181 -21.22 -16.44 -0.30
CA PHE A 181 -20.71 -16.34 1.07
C PHE A 181 -21.26 -15.13 1.83
N GLU A 182 -22.30 -14.46 1.33
CA GLU A 182 -23.05 -13.40 2.03
C GLU A 182 -22.14 -12.32 2.68
N HIS A 183 -22.09 -12.27 4.01
CA HIS A 183 -21.29 -11.31 4.79
C HIS A 183 -19.78 -11.48 4.61
N LEU A 184 -19.33 -12.65 4.14
CA LEU A 184 -17.93 -12.93 3.79
C LEU A 184 -17.61 -12.65 2.31
N ARG A 185 -18.54 -12.08 1.53
CA ARG A 185 -18.34 -11.79 0.11
C ARG A 185 -17.04 -11.03 -0.18
N VAL A 186 -16.74 -9.97 0.56
CA VAL A 186 -15.53 -9.16 0.33
C VAL A 186 -14.26 -9.94 0.67
N PRO A 187 -14.15 -10.57 1.87
CA PRO A 187 -13.03 -11.48 2.17
C PRO A 187 -12.82 -12.59 1.14
N VAL A 188 -13.89 -13.24 0.66
CA VAL A 188 -13.82 -14.33 -0.31
C VAL A 188 -13.43 -13.83 -1.70
N ALA A 189 -14.00 -12.71 -2.17
CA ALA A 189 -13.58 -12.10 -3.44
C ALA A 189 -12.08 -11.74 -3.41
N ALA A 190 -11.61 -11.18 -2.30
CA ALA A 190 -10.20 -10.87 -2.13
C ALA A 190 -9.32 -12.13 -2.09
N ALA A 191 -9.77 -13.19 -1.41
CA ALA A 191 -9.09 -14.50 -1.43
C ALA A 191 -9.02 -15.06 -2.85
N LEU A 192 -10.13 -15.13 -3.59
CA LEU A 192 -10.17 -15.62 -4.98
C LEU A 192 -9.23 -14.83 -5.90
N LEU A 193 -9.15 -13.51 -5.72
CA LEU A 193 -8.25 -12.66 -6.50
C LEU A 193 -6.78 -12.79 -6.07
N THR A 194 -6.50 -13.28 -4.87
CA THR A 194 -5.14 -13.46 -4.34
C THR A 194 -4.63 -14.90 -4.41
N ILE A 195 -5.47 -15.86 -4.82
CA ILE A 195 -5.06 -17.24 -5.10
C ILE A 195 -4.32 -17.28 -6.45
N LEU A 196 -3.03 -16.95 -6.42
CA LEU A 196 -2.01 -17.47 -7.33
C LEU A 196 -0.79 -17.86 -6.47
N PRO A 197 -0.10 -18.97 -6.79
CA PRO A 197 0.72 -19.71 -5.84
C PRO A 197 1.99 -18.97 -5.41
N ARG A 198 2.38 -19.25 -4.15
CA ARG A 198 3.67 -18.90 -3.54
C ARG A 198 4.85 -19.42 -4.35
#